data_AF-A0A0Q6GI16-F1
#
_entry.id   AF-A0A0Q6GI16-F1
#
_cell.length_a   1.000
_cell.length_b   1.000
_cell.length_c   1.000
_cell.angle_alpha   90.00
_cell.angle_beta   90.00
_cell.angle_gamma   90.00
#
_symmetry.space_group_name_H-M   'P 1'
#
loop_
_entity.id
_entity.type
_entity.pdbx_description
1 polymer ?
#
loop_
_entity_poly.entity_id
_entity_poly.type
_entity_poly.pdbx_seq_one_letter_code
_entity_poly.pdbx_strand_id
1 'polypeptide(L)'
;MSMDTQPKGGGENRVRSPADAGSSRRPVILITPDLLLSEEAETEHQYAVRTNYAEAIGEAGGLALILPYHSGDIADVLALCDGILVTGTQPGADVPTIRSTFERALVQQALAARKPLLGICHGMQLIGEYLGGSFARDLPDLAGDATAHLPRAVPDRLAHEIAITPGSLLAGWQGGTTARVNSLHRHALMGEGRFKVLATAPDGVTEAFEAVGDSFCLGVQWHPEYRLTALDRQILQGFVAKCAERAVPPRSSINPPSFKARLDALGLSLPEAPTPPGAFVGAIRNGTVVTVSGQVPLRDGKVIRTGQVGTTISIDEAREDARCALLNGLAQLEKCTGGLDRVTGFVRLAGYVSATAGFTRHGQIVDAASELLRDLFPDHWMHARVAIGVSSLPRGVPVEIELSATVMEDR
;
A
#
# COMPACT_ATOMS: atom_id res chain seq x y z
N MET A 1 -23.68 41.14 -57.03
CA MET A 1 -24.85 41.48 -56.19
C MET A 1 -25.64 40.19 -56.06
N SER A 2 -25.76 39.52 -54.92
CA SER A 2 -25.68 39.97 -53.52
C SER A 2 -24.94 38.93 -52.67
N MET A 3 -24.20 39.40 -51.68
CA MET A 3 -23.60 38.60 -50.62
C MET A 3 -24.69 38.21 -49.63
N ASP A 4 -24.73 36.94 -49.24
CA ASP A 4 -25.56 36.43 -48.15
C ASP A 4 -24.61 36.01 -47.02
N THR A 5 -24.68 36.73 -45.90
CA THR A 5 -23.81 36.56 -44.73
C THR A 5 -24.51 35.68 -43.68
N GLN A 6 -23.97 34.49 -43.43
CA GLN A 6 -24.30 33.68 -42.25
C GLN A 6 -23.68 34.28 -40.97
N PRO A 7 -24.36 34.20 -39.80
CA PRO A 7 -23.78 34.59 -38.54
C PRO A 7 -22.95 33.46 -37.90
N LYS A 8 -21.95 33.90 -37.13
CA LYS A 8 -20.87 33.15 -36.49
C LYS A 8 -21.35 32.28 -35.32
N GLY A 9 -20.56 31.24 -35.04
CA GLY A 9 -20.84 30.19 -34.07
C GLY A 9 -20.93 30.67 -32.62
N GLY A 10 -21.93 30.15 -31.92
CA GLY A 10 -22.00 30.13 -30.46
C GLY A 10 -21.18 28.95 -29.95
N GLY A 11 -20.07 29.25 -29.27
CA GLY A 11 -19.36 28.27 -28.45
C GLY A 11 -20.17 28.00 -27.20
N GLU A 12 -20.81 26.83 -27.13
CA GLU A 12 -21.38 26.35 -25.88
C GLU A 12 -20.23 26.03 -24.90
N ASN A 13 -20.09 26.92 -23.92
CA ASN A 13 -19.22 26.76 -22.78
C ASN A 13 -19.79 25.63 -21.90
N ARG A 14 -19.37 24.39 -22.15
CA ARG A 14 -19.66 23.24 -21.29
C ARG A 14 -19.00 23.48 -19.93
N VAL A 15 -19.79 23.97 -18.99
CA VAL A 15 -19.45 24.00 -17.56
C VAL A 15 -19.06 22.58 -17.15
N ARG A 16 -17.79 22.40 -16.77
CA ARG A 16 -17.30 21.13 -16.22
C ARG A 16 -18.11 20.82 -14.97
N SER A 17 -18.73 19.65 -14.93
CA SER A 17 -19.43 19.13 -13.75
C SER A 17 -18.44 18.91 -12.59
N PRO A 18 -18.83 19.05 -11.31
CA PRO A 18 -17.91 18.98 -10.16
C PRO A 18 -17.32 17.60 -9.87
N ALA A 19 -17.56 16.60 -10.71
CA ALA A 19 -17.22 15.20 -10.44
C ALA A 19 -15.78 14.80 -10.83
N ASP A 20 -14.92 15.74 -11.22
CA ASP A 20 -13.55 15.47 -11.69
C ASP A 20 -12.45 15.99 -10.74
N ALA A 21 -12.82 16.30 -9.49
CA ALA A 21 -11.84 16.38 -8.40
C ALA A 21 -11.52 14.93 -7.98
N GLY A 22 -10.38 14.41 -8.43
CA GLY A 22 -9.93 13.06 -8.10
C GLY A 22 -10.15 12.77 -6.61
N SER A 23 -11.01 11.79 -6.31
CA SER A 23 -11.35 11.38 -4.95
C SER A 23 -10.10 10.84 -4.26
N SER A 24 -9.32 11.70 -3.62
CA SER A 24 -8.25 11.26 -2.72
C SER A 24 -8.89 10.45 -1.61
N ARG A 25 -8.53 9.17 -1.50
CA ARG A 25 -8.99 8.33 -0.39
C ARG A 25 -8.66 9.02 0.94
N ARG A 26 -9.51 8.82 1.94
CA ARG A 26 -9.21 9.24 3.31
C ARG A 26 -7.91 8.58 3.78
N PRO A 27 -6.98 9.32 4.42
CA PRO A 27 -5.75 8.75 4.92
C PRO A 27 -6.06 7.70 6.00
N VAL A 28 -5.41 6.55 5.91
CA VAL A 28 -5.54 5.43 6.86
C VAL A 28 -4.63 5.70 8.04
N ILE A 29 -5.19 5.71 9.24
CA ILE A 29 -4.47 6.02 10.47
C ILE A 29 -4.59 4.84 11.41
N LEU A 30 -3.45 4.28 11.78
CA LEU A 30 -3.41 3.20 12.75
C LEU A 30 -3.42 3.77 14.15
N ILE A 31 -4.28 3.23 15.01
CA ILE A 31 -4.41 3.61 16.42
C ILE A 31 -3.96 2.44 17.29
N THR A 32 -3.05 2.68 18.22
CA THR A 32 -2.60 1.61 19.14
C THR A 32 -3.64 1.39 20.24
N PRO A 33 -4.09 0.15 20.50
CA PRO A 33 -5.01 -0.16 21.59
C PRO A 33 -4.31 -0.22 22.95
N ASP A 34 -5.09 -0.15 24.03
CA ASP A 34 -4.76 -0.73 25.34
C ASP A 34 -4.91 -2.28 25.25
N LEU A 35 -4.23 -3.00 26.14
CA LEU A 35 -4.42 -4.45 26.31
C LEU A 35 -4.98 -4.72 27.71
N LEU A 36 -6.23 -5.17 27.75
CA LEU A 36 -6.91 -5.58 28.97
C LEU A 36 -6.64 -7.08 29.16
N LEU A 37 -5.80 -7.38 30.14
CA LEU A 37 -5.51 -8.76 30.53
C LEU A 37 -6.67 -9.31 31.36
N SER A 38 -7.05 -10.55 31.06
CA SER A 38 -8.05 -11.29 31.83
C SER A 38 -7.32 -12.18 32.83
N GLU A 39 -7.59 -11.98 34.12
CA GLU A 39 -7.03 -12.80 35.21
C GLU A 39 -7.78 -14.14 35.35
N GLU A 40 -9.03 -14.20 34.90
CA GLU A 40 -9.90 -15.39 35.03
C GLU A 40 -9.78 -16.33 33.82
N ALA A 41 -9.38 -15.81 32.66
CA ALA A 41 -9.24 -16.57 31.42
C ALA A 41 -8.05 -16.03 30.59
N GLU A 42 -6.89 -16.67 30.73
CA GLU A 42 -5.63 -16.27 30.07
C GLU A 42 -5.73 -16.19 28.53
N THR A 43 -6.71 -16.85 27.90
CA THR A 43 -6.94 -16.81 26.45
C THR A 43 -7.85 -15.68 25.99
N GLU A 44 -8.48 -14.95 26.90
CA GLU A 44 -9.54 -13.96 26.63
C GLU A 44 -9.06 -12.52 26.88
N HIS A 45 -7.81 -12.21 26.52
CA HIS A 45 -7.30 -10.84 26.56
C HIS A 45 -7.96 -9.96 25.49
N GLN A 46 -8.20 -8.68 25.80
CA GLN A 46 -8.93 -7.77 24.91
C GLN A 46 -8.11 -6.57 24.51
N TYR A 47 -8.18 -6.21 23.23
CA TYR A 47 -7.74 -4.91 22.76
C TYR A 47 -8.86 -3.88 22.98
N ALA A 48 -8.52 -2.76 23.61
CA ALA A 48 -9.48 -1.69 23.87
C ALA A 48 -8.97 -0.34 23.35
N VAL A 49 -9.81 0.42 22.67
CA VAL A 49 -9.56 1.83 22.36
C VAL A 49 -10.80 2.62 22.75
N ARG A 50 -10.63 3.75 23.44
CA ARG A 50 -11.73 4.69 23.70
C ARG A 50 -12.26 5.25 22.38
N THR A 51 -13.57 5.27 22.20
CA THR A 51 -14.20 5.66 20.93
C THR A 51 -13.82 7.06 20.48
N ASN A 52 -13.60 7.98 21.43
CA ASN A 52 -13.23 9.36 21.16
C ASN A 52 -11.94 9.51 20.35
N TYR A 53 -10.97 8.58 20.43
CA TYR A 53 -9.79 8.59 19.54
C TYR A 53 -10.18 8.33 18.08
N ALA A 54 -10.96 7.28 17.83
CA ALA A 54 -11.38 6.91 16.48
C ALA A 54 -12.35 7.94 15.88
N GLU A 55 -13.27 8.46 16.68
CA GLU A 55 -14.19 9.55 16.28
C GLU A 55 -13.44 10.83 15.94
N ALA A 56 -12.47 11.23 16.77
CA ALA A 56 -11.65 12.42 16.55
C ALA A 56 -10.88 12.36 15.22
N ILE A 57 -10.30 11.21 14.90
CA ILE A 57 -9.66 10.97 13.60
C ILE A 57 -10.70 10.99 12.46
N GLY A 58 -11.87 10.37 12.69
CA GLY A 58 -12.98 10.34 11.75
C GLY A 58 -13.47 11.72 11.34
N GLU A 59 -13.70 12.60 12.32
CA GLU A 59 -14.12 13.99 12.13
C GLU A 59 -13.04 14.85 11.46
N ALA A 60 -11.77 14.57 11.74
CA ALA A 60 -10.63 15.22 11.09
C ALA A 60 -10.42 14.73 9.63
N GLY A 61 -11.19 13.75 9.16
CA GLY A 61 -11.18 13.26 7.78
C GLY A 61 -10.36 11.98 7.56
N GLY A 62 -9.74 11.41 8.59
CA GLY A 62 -8.97 10.17 8.51
C GLY A 62 -9.80 8.91 8.70
N LEU A 63 -9.30 7.76 8.26
CA LEU A 63 -9.88 6.44 8.51
C LEU A 63 -9.10 5.74 9.64
N ALA A 64 -9.68 5.69 10.84
CA ALA A 64 -9.05 5.05 11.99
C ALA A 64 -9.17 3.52 11.93
N LEU A 65 -8.06 2.80 12.11
CA LEU A 65 -8.02 1.35 12.22
C LEU A 65 -7.21 0.94 13.45
N ILE A 66 -7.75 0.04 14.26
CA ILE A 66 -7.07 -0.46 15.46
C ILE A 66 -5.93 -1.40 15.03
N LEU A 67 -4.74 -1.16 15.58
CA LEU A 67 -3.55 -1.96 15.31
C LEU A 67 -3.32 -2.98 16.43
N PRO A 68 -3.74 -4.25 16.28
CA PRO A 68 -3.42 -5.30 17.23
C PRO A 68 -1.90 -5.53 17.30
N TYR A 69 -1.42 -6.00 18.44
CA TYR A 69 0.01 -6.24 18.64
C TYR A 69 0.43 -7.53 17.92
N HIS A 70 1.09 -7.37 16.78
CA HIS A 70 1.73 -8.45 16.05
C HIS A 70 3.17 -8.05 15.73
N SER A 71 4.13 -8.69 16.38
CA SER A 71 5.55 -8.36 16.27
C SER A 71 6.21 -8.84 14.97
N GLY A 72 5.53 -9.67 14.16
CA GLY A 72 6.08 -10.28 12.95
C GLY A 72 6.37 -9.29 11.82
N ASP A 73 5.45 -8.36 11.54
CA ASP A 73 5.45 -7.64 10.25
C ASP A 73 5.06 -6.15 10.39
N ILE A 74 5.73 -5.40 11.29
CA ILE A 74 5.49 -3.95 11.42
C ILE A 74 5.69 -3.22 10.08
N ALA A 75 6.63 -3.66 9.24
CA ALA A 75 6.86 -3.08 7.91
C ALA A 75 5.63 -3.17 7.00
N ASP A 76 4.93 -4.31 6.99
CA ASP A 76 3.72 -4.50 6.17
C ASP A 76 2.57 -3.64 6.69
N VAL A 77 2.43 -3.54 8.01
CA VAL A 77 1.47 -2.66 8.67
C VAL A 77 1.73 -1.19 8.27
N LEU A 78 2.99 -0.74 8.30
CA LEU A 78 3.37 0.60 7.86
C LEU A 78 3.11 0.82 6.37
N ALA A 79 3.15 -0.22 5.53
CA ALA A 79 2.83 -0.12 4.11
C ALA A 79 1.32 0.09 3.85
N LEU A 80 0.46 -0.26 4.81
CA LEU A 80 -1.00 -0.15 4.70
C LEU A 80 -1.57 1.17 5.22
N CYS A 81 -0.79 1.94 5.99
CA CYS A 81 -1.25 3.18 6.61
C CYS A 81 -0.55 4.42 6.09
N ASP A 82 -1.12 5.59 6.37
CA ASP A 82 -0.57 6.90 6.01
C ASP A 82 -0.04 7.66 7.23
N GLY A 83 -0.41 7.24 8.45
CA GLY A 83 0.13 7.72 9.71
C GLY A 83 -0.27 6.85 10.89
N ILE A 84 0.30 7.17 12.06
CA ILE A 84 0.13 6.40 13.29
C ILE A 84 -0.20 7.35 14.44
N LEU A 85 -1.22 7.00 15.21
CA LEU A 85 -1.55 7.60 16.49
C LEU A 85 -1.26 6.59 17.61
N VAL A 86 -0.28 6.92 18.45
CA VAL A 86 0.00 6.18 19.68
C VAL A 86 -0.86 6.79 20.80
N THR A 87 -1.78 5.99 21.34
CA THR A 87 -2.80 6.46 22.28
C THR A 87 -2.25 6.63 23.70
N GLY A 88 -3.01 7.33 24.55
CA GLY A 88 -2.78 7.33 25.99
C GLY A 88 -3.14 5.98 26.61
N THR A 89 -2.77 5.77 27.87
CA THR A 89 -3.25 4.64 28.68
C THR A 89 -4.53 5.03 29.46
N GLN A 90 -5.12 4.09 30.19
CA GLN A 90 -6.05 4.44 31.24
C GLN A 90 -5.32 5.18 32.39
N PRO A 91 -5.93 6.22 32.99
CA PRO A 91 -5.29 6.95 34.08
C PRO A 91 -4.89 6.05 35.23
N GLY A 92 -3.59 6.00 35.53
CA GLY A 92 -3.05 5.22 36.62
C GLY A 92 -2.83 3.74 36.35
N ALA A 93 -3.09 3.26 35.13
CA ALA A 93 -2.78 1.89 34.74
C ALA A 93 -1.31 1.79 34.32
N ASP A 94 -0.62 0.79 34.85
CA ASP A 94 0.69 0.39 34.35
C ASP A 94 0.55 -0.13 32.92
N VAL A 95 1.48 0.27 32.07
CA VAL A 95 1.49 -0.17 30.68
C VAL A 95 2.11 -1.57 30.60
N PRO A 96 1.39 -2.58 30.10
CA PRO A 96 1.92 -3.94 29.97
C PRO A 96 3.18 -3.96 29.11
N THR A 97 4.17 -4.78 29.48
CA THR A 97 5.46 -4.90 28.76
C THR A 97 5.28 -5.22 27.28
N ILE A 98 4.25 -6.00 26.93
CA ILE A 98 3.95 -6.33 25.53
C ILE A 98 3.55 -5.10 24.70
N ARG A 99 2.75 -4.19 25.28
CA ARG A 99 2.35 -2.93 24.63
C ARG A 99 3.57 -2.04 24.44
N SER A 100 4.32 -1.76 25.50
CA SER A 100 5.48 -0.87 25.44
C SER A 100 6.56 -1.38 24.48
N THR A 101 6.80 -2.70 24.46
CA THR A 101 7.75 -3.33 23.52
C THR A 101 7.29 -3.15 22.07
N PHE A 102 6.01 -3.42 21.79
CA PHE A 102 5.45 -3.27 20.45
C PHE A 102 5.43 -1.81 19.99
N GLU A 103 4.93 -0.90 20.81
CA GLU A 103 4.83 0.53 20.49
C GLU A 103 6.21 1.16 20.28
N ARG A 104 7.23 0.75 21.06
CA ARG A 104 8.62 1.18 20.84
C ARG A 104 9.16 0.73 19.49
N ALA A 105 8.92 -0.53 19.12
CA ALA A 105 9.32 -1.05 17.81
C ALA A 105 8.56 -0.35 16.67
N LEU A 106 7.27 -0.08 16.86
CA LEU A 106 6.41 0.63 15.92
C LEU A 106 6.91 2.06 15.70
N VAL A 107 7.18 2.81 16.76
CA VAL A 107 7.70 4.20 16.70
C VAL A 107 9.04 4.23 15.99
N GLN A 108 9.96 3.33 16.34
CA GLN A 108 11.27 3.22 15.68
C GLN A 108 11.13 3.03 14.17
N GLN A 109 10.33 2.04 13.74
CA GLN A 109 10.17 1.72 12.33
C GLN A 109 9.37 2.79 11.58
N ALA A 110 8.38 3.40 12.22
CA ALA A 110 7.58 4.43 11.62
C ALA A 110 8.37 5.72 11.37
N LEU A 111 9.22 6.13 12.31
CA LEU A 111 10.16 7.24 12.11
C LEU A 111 11.17 6.93 11.01
N ALA A 112 11.70 5.71 10.95
CA ALA A 112 12.59 5.27 9.86
C ALA A 112 11.88 5.30 8.49
N ALA A 113 10.61 4.89 8.44
CA ALA A 113 9.74 4.99 7.27
C ALA A 113 9.17 6.41 7.05
N ARG A 114 9.57 7.38 7.89
CA ARG A 114 9.16 8.78 7.93
C ARG A 114 7.63 8.99 8.01
N LYS A 115 6.87 8.03 8.55
CA LYS A 115 5.41 8.16 8.69
C LYS A 115 5.05 9.30 9.66
N PRO A 116 4.02 10.10 9.36
CA PRO A 116 3.42 11.02 10.31
C PRO A 116 3.03 10.31 11.60
N LEU A 117 3.53 10.81 12.73
CA LEU A 117 3.29 10.27 14.06
C LEU A 117 2.61 11.31 14.96
N LEU A 118 1.60 10.88 15.71
CA LEU A 118 1.03 11.60 16.82
C LEU A 118 1.07 10.72 18.07
N GLY A 119 1.66 11.23 19.16
CA GLY A 119 1.61 10.61 20.47
C GLY A 119 0.76 11.43 21.43
N ILE A 120 -0.21 10.79 22.09
CA ILE A 120 -1.08 11.44 23.10
C ILE A 120 -0.79 10.84 24.47
N CYS A 121 -0.51 11.68 25.46
CA CYS A 121 -0.22 11.29 26.84
C CYS A 121 0.87 10.21 26.92
N HIS A 122 0.52 8.93 27.16
CA HIS A 122 1.49 7.83 27.12
C HIS A 122 2.26 7.77 25.79
N GLY A 123 1.57 7.96 24.66
CA GLY A 123 2.21 7.96 23.35
C GLY A 123 3.26 9.06 23.20
N MET A 124 3.01 10.26 23.75
CA MET A 124 4.02 11.33 23.77
C MET A 124 5.25 10.90 24.58
N GLN A 125 5.03 10.30 25.75
CA GLN A 125 6.12 9.85 26.63
C GLN A 125 6.97 8.79 25.94
N LEU A 126 6.35 7.75 25.39
CA LEU A 126 7.06 6.68 24.68
C LEU A 126 7.89 7.22 23.51
N ILE A 127 7.33 8.16 22.73
CA ILE A 127 8.07 8.78 21.62
C ILE A 127 9.19 9.67 22.15
N GLY A 128 8.94 10.49 23.18
CA GLY A 128 9.94 11.36 23.79
C GLY A 128 11.14 10.59 24.34
N GLU A 129 10.89 9.44 24.98
CA GLU A 129 11.92 8.51 25.45
C GLU A 129 12.78 7.99 24.29
N TYR A 130 12.12 7.51 23.23
CA TYR A 130 12.81 7.03 22.03
C TYR A 130 13.67 8.12 21.36
N LEU A 131 13.25 9.39 21.47
CA LEU A 131 13.99 10.55 20.97
C LEU A 131 15.11 11.01 21.93
N GLY A 132 15.25 10.40 23.10
CA GLY A 132 16.35 10.63 24.05
C GLY A 132 16.01 11.51 25.25
N GLY A 133 14.74 11.88 25.44
CA GLY A 133 14.30 12.61 26.64
C GLY A 133 14.30 11.75 27.91
N SER A 134 14.24 12.38 29.07
CA SER A 134 14.21 11.72 30.38
C SER A 134 12.83 11.86 31.05
N PHE A 135 12.55 11.05 32.09
CA PHE A 135 11.26 11.03 32.77
C PHE A 135 11.40 11.24 34.26
N ALA A 136 10.57 12.13 34.80
CA ALA A 136 10.24 12.13 36.21
C ALA A 136 9.10 11.11 36.44
N ARG A 137 9.39 10.04 37.20
CA ARG A 137 8.43 8.96 37.49
C ARG A 137 7.37 9.34 38.52
N ASP A 138 7.62 10.38 39.29
CA ASP A 138 6.63 11.04 40.14
C ASP A 138 6.82 12.53 39.93
N LEU A 139 5.83 13.19 39.32
CA LEU A 139 5.69 14.64 39.51
C LEU A 139 5.53 14.83 41.03
N PRO A 140 6.26 15.79 41.66
CA PRO A 140 6.12 15.99 43.09
C PRO A 140 4.64 16.13 43.42
N ASP A 141 4.18 15.41 44.44
CA ASP A 141 2.87 15.64 45.03
C ASP A 141 2.89 17.12 45.44
N LEU A 142 2.30 17.99 44.61
CA LEU A 142 2.28 19.43 44.81
C LEU A 142 1.30 19.67 45.95
N ALA A 143 1.77 19.41 47.17
CA ALA A 143 1.25 19.97 48.39
C ALA A 143 1.40 21.51 48.30
N GLY A 144 0.50 22.14 47.53
CA GLY A 144 0.28 23.58 47.55
C GLY A 144 0.44 24.36 46.24
N ASP A 145 0.57 23.76 45.06
CA ASP A 145 0.80 24.53 43.82
C ASP A 145 -0.38 24.54 42.83
N ALA A 146 -0.55 25.64 42.10
CA ALA A 146 -1.79 26.03 41.42
C ALA A 146 -2.17 25.19 40.16
N THR A 147 -1.35 24.22 39.75
CA THR A 147 -1.49 23.46 38.50
C THR A 147 -1.77 21.98 38.79
N ALA A 148 -3.04 21.58 38.73
CA ALA A 148 -3.43 20.17 38.92
C ALA A 148 -3.36 19.41 37.59
N HIS A 149 -2.35 18.52 37.45
CA HIS A 149 -2.15 17.64 36.28
C HIS A 149 -2.99 16.35 36.28
N LEU A 150 -3.59 16.02 37.42
CA LEU A 150 -4.57 14.94 37.57
C LEU A 150 -5.82 15.44 38.34
N PRO A 151 -6.56 16.43 37.81
CA PRO A 151 -7.65 17.04 38.55
C PRO A 151 -8.88 16.11 38.69
N ARG A 152 -9.01 15.13 37.79
CA ARG A 152 -10.15 14.20 37.69
C ARG A 152 -9.75 12.87 37.05
N ALA A 153 -10.58 11.85 37.22
CA ALA A 153 -10.44 10.54 36.57
C ALA A 153 -10.73 10.56 35.05
N VAL A 154 -11.44 11.59 34.56
CA VAL A 154 -11.74 11.78 33.13
C VAL A 154 -11.37 13.22 32.74
N PRO A 155 -10.55 13.43 31.69
CA PRO A 155 -10.13 14.76 31.26
C PRO A 155 -11.17 15.44 30.34
N ASP A 156 -12.43 15.46 30.75
CA ASP A 156 -13.54 16.03 29.98
C ASP A 156 -13.70 17.55 30.12
N ARG A 157 -12.77 18.22 30.83
CA ARG A 157 -12.78 19.66 31.10
C ARG A 157 -11.36 20.21 31.08
N LEU A 158 -11.26 21.52 30.80
CA LEU A 158 -10.00 22.25 30.87
C LEU A 158 -9.50 22.34 32.31
N ALA A 159 -8.20 22.08 32.49
CA ALA A 159 -7.50 22.05 33.75
C ALA A 159 -6.63 23.31 33.89
N HIS A 160 -5.51 23.38 33.18
CA HIS A 160 -4.50 24.43 33.33
C HIS A 160 -4.21 25.16 32.00
N GLU A 161 -3.44 26.23 32.11
CA GLU A 161 -2.90 26.98 30.97
C GLU A 161 -1.56 26.37 30.53
N ILE A 162 -1.23 26.54 29.25
CA ILE A 162 0.06 26.22 28.66
C ILE A 162 0.60 27.45 27.93
N ALA A 163 1.90 27.68 28.05
CA ALA A 163 2.63 28.64 27.24
C ALA A 163 3.11 27.94 25.96
N ILE A 164 2.81 28.52 24.80
CA ILE A 164 3.16 27.97 23.48
C ILE A 164 4.31 28.78 22.90
N THR A 165 5.32 28.08 22.39
CA THR A 165 6.51 28.66 21.78
C THR A 165 6.13 29.49 20.54
N PRO A 166 6.48 30.79 20.48
CA PRO A 166 6.18 31.63 19.32
C PRO A 166 6.76 31.09 18.01
N GLY A 167 6.00 31.19 16.92
CA GLY A 167 6.42 30.71 15.59
C GLY A 167 6.41 29.18 15.44
N SER A 168 6.01 28.43 16.47
CA SER A 168 5.79 26.99 16.37
C SER A 168 4.53 26.64 15.57
N LEU A 169 4.43 25.38 15.15
CA LEU A 169 3.22 24.83 14.55
C LEU A 169 1.98 25.02 15.45
N LEU A 170 2.12 24.79 16.75
CA LEU A 170 1.03 24.98 17.72
C LEU A 170 0.60 26.45 17.81
N ALA A 171 1.53 27.40 17.76
CA ALA A 171 1.19 28.83 17.77
C ALA A 171 0.38 29.22 16.52
N GLY A 172 0.72 28.63 15.37
CA GLY A 172 -0.03 28.80 14.13
C GLY A 172 -1.46 28.25 14.20
N TRP A 173 -1.64 27.06 14.79
CA TRP A 173 -2.97 26.46 14.98
C TRP A 173 -3.82 27.16 16.03
N GLN A 174 -3.21 27.61 17.13
CA GLN A 174 -3.90 28.33 18.19
C GLN A 174 -4.23 29.78 17.79
N GLY A 175 -3.41 30.40 16.94
CA GLY A 175 -3.47 31.84 16.67
C GLY A 175 -2.95 32.69 17.84
N GLY A 176 -2.10 32.12 18.69
CA GLY A 176 -1.59 32.76 19.90
C GLY A 176 -0.54 31.92 20.63
N THR A 177 0.01 32.47 21.71
CA THR A 177 1.10 31.85 22.49
C THR A 177 0.63 31.30 23.83
N THR A 178 -0.67 31.22 24.07
CA THR A 178 -1.26 30.61 25.28
C THR A 178 -2.52 29.82 24.91
N ALA A 179 -2.77 28.75 25.64
CA ALA A 179 -4.00 27.96 25.53
C ALA A 179 -4.34 27.31 26.88
N ARG A 180 -5.62 26.96 27.08
CA ARG A 180 -6.03 26.10 28.20
C ARG A 180 -6.32 24.70 27.68
N VAL A 181 -5.85 23.68 28.41
CA VAL A 181 -5.94 22.26 28.02
C VAL A 181 -6.52 21.42 29.16
N ASN A 182 -7.02 20.23 28.85
CA ASN A 182 -7.35 19.23 29.87
C ASN A 182 -6.06 18.54 30.37
N SER A 183 -6.15 17.76 31.45
CA SER A 183 -4.98 17.04 31.96
C SER A 183 -5.35 15.73 32.61
N LEU A 184 -4.51 14.71 32.37
CA LEU A 184 -4.65 13.38 32.95
C LEU A 184 -3.29 12.62 32.91
N HIS A 185 -2.31 13.07 33.68
CA HIS A 185 -1.01 12.37 33.76
C HIS A 185 -0.32 12.55 35.11
N ARG A 186 0.52 11.58 35.45
CA ARG A 186 1.38 11.58 36.66
C ARG A 186 2.87 11.66 36.32
N HIS A 187 3.20 11.38 35.07
CA HIS A 187 4.56 11.42 34.53
C HIS A 187 4.68 12.62 33.60
N ALA A 188 5.87 13.20 33.56
CA ALA A 188 6.21 14.27 32.65
C ALA A 188 7.50 13.92 31.92
N LEU A 189 7.51 14.21 30.61
CA LEU A 189 8.73 14.25 29.83
C LEU A 189 9.54 15.47 30.29
N MET A 190 10.80 15.22 30.64
CA MET A 190 11.76 16.22 31.07
C MET A 190 13.02 16.14 30.20
N GLY A 191 13.84 17.19 30.26
CA GLY A 191 15.14 17.22 29.61
C GLY A 191 15.10 17.46 28.10
N GLU A 192 16.26 17.27 27.48
CA GLU A 192 16.49 17.52 26.05
C GLU A 192 16.59 16.20 25.29
N GLY A 193 16.21 16.22 24.01
CA GLY A 193 16.33 15.08 23.11
C GLY A 193 16.30 15.53 21.66
N ARG A 194 16.07 14.60 20.74
CA ARG A 194 15.90 14.90 19.30
C ARG A 194 14.50 15.48 19.01
N PHE A 195 14.08 16.46 19.79
CA PHE A 195 12.80 17.17 19.66
C PHE A 195 12.92 18.62 20.14
N LYS A 196 12.00 19.47 19.69
CA LYS A 196 11.83 20.85 20.14
C LYS A 196 10.57 20.93 20.98
N VAL A 197 10.67 21.50 22.19
CA VAL A 197 9.51 21.79 23.02
C VAL A 197 8.65 22.86 22.35
N LEU A 198 7.36 22.58 22.21
CA LEU A 198 6.39 23.49 21.60
C LEU A 198 5.49 24.16 22.64
N ALA A 199 5.24 23.50 23.77
CA ALA A 199 4.47 24.08 24.86
C ALA A 199 4.92 23.57 26.23
N THR A 200 4.76 24.41 27.26
CA THR A 200 5.05 24.09 28.66
C THR A 200 3.94 24.56 29.58
N ALA A 201 3.68 23.82 30.67
CA ALA A 201 2.85 24.27 31.77
C ALA A 201 3.59 25.29 32.67
N PRO A 202 2.90 26.00 33.59
CA PRO A 202 3.52 27.02 34.45
C PRO A 202 4.63 26.49 35.38
N ASP A 203 4.58 25.20 35.70
CA ASP A 203 5.58 24.48 36.50
C ASP A 203 6.79 23.98 35.68
N GLY A 204 6.81 24.28 34.37
CA GLY A 204 7.89 23.92 33.45
C GLY A 204 7.75 22.53 32.85
N VAL A 205 6.67 21.78 33.14
CA VAL A 205 6.41 20.49 32.50
C VAL A 205 6.23 20.66 31.00
N THR A 206 6.87 19.80 30.20
CA THR A 206 6.71 19.78 28.74
C THR A 206 5.33 19.24 28.39
N GLU A 207 4.54 20.07 27.70
CA GLU A 207 3.16 19.76 27.30
C GLU A 207 3.05 19.33 25.84
N ALA A 208 3.98 19.80 25.01
CA ALA A 208 4.07 19.34 23.64
C ALA A 208 5.49 19.45 23.11
N PHE A 209 5.84 18.57 22.17
CA PHE A 209 7.07 18.65 21.39
C PHE A 209 6.85 18.25 19.94
N GLU A 210 7.74 18.70 19.07
CA GLU A 210 7.89 18.19 17.71
C GLU A 210 9.29 17.58 17.53
N ALA A 211 9.37 16.40 16.92
CA ALA A 211 10.67 15.76 16.69
C ALA A 211 11.52 16.56 15.69
N VAL A 212 12.84 16.55 15.89
CA VAL A 212 13.79 17.12 14.92
C VAL A 212 13.99 16.10 13.79
N GLY A 213 13.65 16.48 12.55
CA GLY A 213 13.88 15.66 11.36
C GLY A 213 12.93 15.98 10.22
N ASP A 214 12.91 15.09 9.22
CA ASP A 214 12.20 15.29 7.95
C ASP A 214 10.77 14.71 7.93
N SER A 215 10.26 14.23 9.07
CA SER A 215 8.93 13.64 9.19
C SER A 215 8.13 14.29 10.30
N PHE A 216 6.84 14.52 10.04
CA PHE A 216 5.91 15.00 11.06
C PHE A 216 5.84 14.03 12.24
N CYS A 217 6.23 14.48 13.43
CA CYS A 217 6.11 13.71 14.65
C CYS A 217 5.82 14.66 15.81
N LEU A 218 4.58 14.64 16.29
CA LEU A 218 4.08 15.51 17.34
C LEU A 218 3.74 14.67 18.58
N GLY A 219 4.20 15.12 19.75
CA GLY A 219 3.77 14.59 21.05
C GLY A 219 3.00 15.66 21.81
N VAL A 220 1.86 15.30 22.39
CA VAL A 220 1.06 16.16 23.28
C VAL A 220 0.70 15.43 24.57
N GLN A 221 0.83 16.12 25.70
CA GLN A 221 0.69 15.51 27.02
C GLN A 221 -0.78 15.49 27.46
N TRP A 222 -1.54 16.51 27.08
CA TRP A 222 -2.99 16.56 27.24
C TRP A 222 -3.74 15.68 26.22
N HIS A 223 -5.07 15.71 26.29
CA HIS A 223 -5.96 14.79 25.59
C HIS A 223 -6.83 15.51 24.55
N PRO A 224 -6.29 15.86 23.36
CA PRO A 224 -7.03 16.57 22.31
C PRO A 224 -8.15 15.71 21.67
N GLU A 225 -8.18 14.40 21.89
CA GLU A 225 -9.28 13.53 21.42
C GLU A 225 -10.64 13.90 22.05
N TYR A 226 -10.63 14.62 23.17
CA TYR A 226 -11.85 15.19 23.77
C TYR A 226 -12.37 16.43 23.04
N ARG A 227 -11.57 17.03 22.14
CA ARG A 227 -11.99 18.11 21.22
C ARG A 227 -12.64 19.30 21.96
N LEU A 228 -12.13 19.64 23.15
CA LEU A 228 -12.70 20.68 24.02
C LEU A 228 -12.48 22.08 23.44
N THR A 229 -11.38 22.28 22.71
CA THR A 229 -10.98 23.57 22.15
C THR A 229 -10.83 23.54 20.63
N ALA A 230 -10.64 24.71 20.03
CA ALA A 230 -10.27 24.82 18.62
C ALA A 230 -8.87 24.21 18.37
N LEU A 231 -7.93 24.41 19.31
CA LEU A 231 -6.58 23.85 19.23
C LEU A 231 -6.61 22.32 19.17
N ASP A 232 -7.43 21.68 19.99
CA ASP A 232 -7.57 20.21 19.99
C ASP A 232 -7.98 19.68 18.61
N ARG A 233 -8.97 20.33 17.99
CA ARG A 233 -9.43 19.98 16.63
C ARG A 233 -8.34 20.24 15.59
N GLN A 234 -7.61 21.35 15.71
CA GLN A 234 -6.52 21.70 14.79
C GLN A 234 -5.34 20.73 14.89
N ILE A 235 -5.03 20.20 16.07
CA ILE A 235 -4.00 19.17 16.24
C ILE A 235 -4.37 17.90 15.46
N LEU A 236 -5.61 17.45 15.60
CA LEU A 236 -6.10 16.27 14.90
C LEU A 236 -6.19 16.51 13.38
N GLN A 237 -6.74 17.64 12.96
CA GLN A 237 -6.84 18.02 11.56
C GLN A 237 -5.45 18.19 10.92
N GLY A 238 -4.51 18.81 11.63
CA GLY A 238 -3.13 19.00 11.18
C GLY A 238 -2.40 17.66 11.04
N PHE A 239 -2.56 16.76 12.01
CA PHE A 239 -2.02 15.39 11.90
C PHE A 239 -2.62 14.64 10.71
N VAL A 240 -3.95 14.65 10.55
CA VAL A 240 -4.62 14.00 9.42
C VAL A 240 -4.20 14.61 8.08
N ALA A 241 -4.04 15.93 8.00
CA ALA A 241 -3.55 16.61 6.81
C ALA A 241 -2.11 16.17 6.46
N LYS A 242 -1.24 16.01 7.46
CA LYS A 242 0.12 15.48 7.26
C LYS A 242 0.11 14.01 6.81
N CYS A 243 -0.84 13.22 7.32
CA CYS A 243 -1.11 11.88 6.79
C CYS A 243 -1.58 11.94 5.34
N ALA A 244 -2.44 12.90 4.98
CA ALA A 244 -2.98 13.07 3.62
C ALA A 244 -1.94 13.55 2.61
N GLU A 245 -1.02 14.44 2.98
CA GLU A 245 0.13 14.86 2.14
C GLU A 245 1.00 13.67 1.74
N ARG A 246 1.07 12.68 2.63
CA ARG A 246 1.80 11.43 2.43
C ARG A 246 0.91 10.28 2.00
N ALA A 247 -0.41 10.50 1.97
CA ALA A 247 -1.34 9.48 1.58
C ALA A 247 -1.04 9.20 0.14
N VAL A 248 -0.44 8.03 -0.07
CA VAL A 248 -0.25 7.50 -1.41
C VAL A 248 -1.64 7.59 -2.04
N PRO A 249 -1.80 8.22 -3.22
CA PRO A 249 -3.08 8.23 -3.92
C PRO A 249 -3.65 6.82 -3.85
N PRO A 250 -4.99 6.66 -3.72
CA PRO A 250 -5.59 5.34 -3.58
C PRO A 250 -4.85 4.42 -4.52
N ARG A 251 -4.36 3.28 -4.02
CA ARG A 251 -3.75 2.28 -4.87
C ARG A 251 -4.77 2.02 -6.01
N SER A 252 -4.71 2.80 -7.11
CA SER A 252 -4.45 2.21 -8.40
C SER A 252 -3.32 1.30 -8.04
N SER A 253 -3.65 0.02 -7.96
CA SER A 253 -2.73 -1.08 -7.98
C SER A 253 -1.29 -0.58 -8.19
N ILE A 254 -0.34 -1.12 -7.42
CA ILE A 254 0.93 -1.38 -8.09
C ILE A 254 0.52 -2.25 -9.28
N ASN A 255 0.17 -1.61 -10.40
CA ASN A 255 0.06 -2.23 -11.68
C ASN A 255 1.55 -2.44 -11.93
N PRO A 256 2.05 -3.68 -11.86
CA PRO A 256 3.27 -3.98 -12.60
C PRO A 256 3.11 -3.30 -13.98
N PRO A 257 4.18 -2.68 -14.54
CA PRO A 257 4.11 -1.89 -15.77
C PRO A 257 3.15 -2.58 -16.74
N SER A 258 2.11 -1.90 -17.26
CA SER A 258 1.04 -2.55 -18.05
C SER A 258 1.60 -3.62 -19.00
N PHE A 259 0.86 -4.68 -19.32
CA PHE A 259 1.38 -5.73 -20.21
C PHE A 259 2.06 -5.15 -21.48
N LYS A 260 1.48 -4.08 -22.04
CA LYS A 260 2.09 -3.30 -23.13
C LYS A 260 3.48 -2.73 -22.80
N ALA A 261 3.64 -2.09 -21.64
CA ALA A 261 4.94 -1.57 -21.19
C ALA A 261 5.98 -2.68 -20.98
N ARG A 262 5.57 -3.89 -20.55
CA ARG A 262 6.48 -5.06 -20.46
C ARG A 262 6.90 -5.57 -21.83
N LEU A 263 5.97 -5.61 -22.79
CA LEU A 263 6.28 -5.91 -24.19
C LEU A 263 7.27 -4.89 -24.77
N ASP A 264 6.98 -3.59 -24.61
CA ASP A 264 7.82 -2.49 -25.12
C ASP A 264 9.24 -2.56 -24.54
N ALA A 265 9.38 -2.86 -23.24
CA ALA A 265 10.69 -3.00 -22.59
C ALA A 265 11.54 -4.16 -23.14
N LEU A 266 10.89 -5.21 -23.65
CA LEU A 266 11.55 -6.33 -24.33
C LEU A 266 11.75 -6.08 -25.84
N GLY A 267 11.32 -4.93 -26.36
CA GLY A 267 11.33 -4.63 -27.80
C GLY A 267 10.38 -5.53 -28.60
N LEU A 268 9.31 -6.02 -27.97
CA LEU A 268 8.35 -6.92 -28.57
C LEU A 268 7.02 -6.21 -28.80
N SER A 269 6.26 -6.70 -29.78
CA SER A 269 4.86 -6.34 -29.99
C SER A 269 4.02 -7.62 -30.00
N LEU A 270 2.80 -7.55 -29.48
CA LEU A 270 1.87 -8.66 -29.63
C LEU A 270 1.39 -8.73 -31.09
N PRO A 271 1.46 -9.89 -31.75
CA PRO A 271 0.97 -10.04 -33.12
C PRO A 271 -0.55 -10.00 -33.15
N GLU A 272 -1.12 -9.82 -34.35
CA GLU A 272 -2.54 -10.11 -34.55
C GLU A 272 -2.81 -11.60 -34.29
N ALA A 273 -3.86 -11.90 -33.52
CA ALA A 273 -4.22 -13.28 -33.17
C ALA A 273 -4.45 -14.12 -34.44
N PRO A 274 -3.69 -15.21 -34.66
CA PRO A 274 -3.81 -16.01 -35.87
C PRO A 274 -5.24 -16.52 -36.12
N THR A 275 -5.67 -16.58 -37.37
CA THR A 275 -6.97 -17.21 -37.68
C THR A 275 -6.80 -18.74 -37.63
N PRO A 276 -7.60 -19.47 -36.82
CA PRO A 276 -7.56 -20.93 -36.80
C PRO A 276 -7.86 -21.52 -38.18
N PRO A 277 -7.02 -22.45 -38.70
CA PRO A 277 -7.17 -22.99 -40.06
C PRO A 277 -8.20 -24.13 -40.19
N GLY A 278 -8.96 -24.44 -39.13
CA GLY A 278 -9.86 -25.58 -39.09
C GLY A 278 -11.09 -25.36 -38.22
N ALA A 279 -11.86 -26.44 -37.98
CA ALA A 279 -13.11 -26.41 -37.22
C ALA A 279 -12.90 -26.36 -35.70
N PHE A 280 -12.17 -25.36 -35.22
CA PHE A 280 -11.93 -25.08 -33.80
C PHE A 280 -11.67 -23.59 -33.59
N VAL A 281 -11.71 -23.14 -32.33
CA VAL A 281 -11.45 -21.74 -31.94
C VAL A 281 -10.02 -21.59 -31.42
N GLY A 282 -9.43 -20.42 -31.55
CA GLY A 282 -8.05 -20.18 -31.09
C GLY A 282 -7.89 -20.23 -29.57
N ALA A 283 -8.95 -19.88 -28.83
CA ALA A 283 -9.03 -20.03 -27.38
C ALA A 283 -10.49 -20.19 -26.94
N ILE A 284 -10.70 -20.88 -25.82
CA ILE A 284 -12.01 -21.04 -25.18
C ILE A 284 -11.90 -20.78 -23.68
N ARG A 285 -12.89 -20.09 -23.12
CA ARG A 285 -13.00 -19.82 -21.68
C ARG A 285 -14.05 -20.71 -21.04
N ASN A 286 -13.70 -21.32 -19.91
CA ASN A 286 -14.61 -22.03 -19.02
C ASN A 286 -14.39 -21.57 -17.57
N GLY A 287 -15.32 -20.75 -17.06
CA GLY A 287 -15.14 -20.07 -15.78
C GLY A 287 -13.91 -19.15 -15.79
N THR A 288 -12.99 -19.39 -14.86
CA THR A 288 -11.73 -18.65 -14.72
C THR A 288 -10.59 -19.23 -15.55
N VAL A 289 -10.79 -20.33 -16.28
CA VAL A 289 -9.72 -20.96 -17.08
C VAL A 289 -9.93 -20.66 -18.57
N VAL A 290 -8.90 -20.18 -19.24
CA VAL A 290 -8.84 -20.05 -20.70
C VAL A 290 -7.84 -21.07 -21.25
N THR A 291 -8.28 -21.90 -22.18
CA THR A 291 -7.42 -22.83 -22.91
C THR A 291 -7.20 -22.32 -24.33
N VAL A 292 -5.93 -22.17 -24.71
CA VAL A 292 -5.49 -21.70 -26.03
C VAL A 292 -5.08 -22.92 -26.85
N SER A 293 -5.60 -23.03 -28.07
CA SER A 293 -5.18 -24.11 -28.99
C SER A 293 -3.71 -23.96 -29.37
N GLY A 294 -3.08 -25.07 -29.78
CA GLY A 294 -1.69 -25.08 -30.22
C GLY A 294 -1.38 -24.00 -31.26
N GLN A 295 -0.31 -23.26 -31.02
CA GLN A 295 0.16 -22.17 -31.86
C GLN A 295 1.53 -22.50 -32.44
N VAL A 296 1.67 -22.19 -33.72
CA VAL A 296 2.89 -22.38 -34.50
C VAL A 296 3.59 -21.03 -34.72
N PRO A 297 4.89 -20.99 -35.04
CA PRO A 297 5.64 -19.75 -35.22
C PRO A 297 5.25 -19.04 -36.53
N LEU A 298 4.23 -18.21 -36.43
CA LEU A 298 3.76 -17.32 -37.49
C LEU A 298 4.19 -15.88 -37.22
N ARG A 299 4.66 -15.20 -38.26
CA ARG A 299 4.85 -13.74 -38.29
C ARG A 299 4.09 -13.22 -39.51
N ASP A 300 3.21 -12.25 -39.30
CA ASP A 300 2.33 -11.70 -40.35
C ASP A 300 1.54 -12.79 -41.12
N GLY A 301 1.02 -13.78 -40.38
CA GLY A 301 0.25 -14.91 -40.93
C GLY A 301 1.07 -15.98 -41.67
N LYS A 302 2.38 -15.80 -41.81
CA LYS A 302 3.28 -16.70 -42.53
C LYS A 302 4.15 -17.48 -41.57
N VAL A 303 4.40 -18.75 -41.90
CA VAL A 303 5.37 -19.58 -41.17
C VAL A 303 6.75 -18.95 -41.32
N ILE A 304 7.44 -18.70 -40.21
CA ILE A 304 8.78 -18.09 -40.24
C ILE A 304 9.84 -19.06 -40.72
N ARG A 305 9.65 -20.36 -40.46
CA ARG A 305 10.59 -21.42 -40.81
C ARG A 305 9.93 -22.79 -40.87
N THR A 306 10.46 -23.66 -41.71
CA THR A 306 10.10 -25.09 -41.78
C THR A 306 11.32 -25.95 -41.61
N GLY A 307 11.18 -27.10 -40.97
CA GLY A 307 12.25 -28.08 -40.80
C GLY A 307 12.16 -28.84 -39.50
N GLN A 308 13.21 -29.60 -39.19
CA GLN A 308 13.25 -30.47 -38.04
C GLN A 308 14.55 -30.26 -37.24
N VAL A 309 14.43 -30.25 -35.92
CA VAL A 309 15.56 -30.13 -35.00
C VAL A 309 16.43 -31.38 -35.04
N GLY A 310 17.74 -31.18 -35.15
CA GLY A 310 18.69 -32.28 -35.36
C GLY A 310 18.85 -32.68 -36.82
N THR A 311 18.19 -31.99 -37.75
CA THR A 311 18.52 -32.00 -39.19
C THR A 311 18.83 -30.58 -39.67
N THR A 312 17.81 -29.81 -40.04
CA THR A 312 17.92 -28.50 -40.69
C THR A 312 17.72 -27.32 -39.74
N ILE A 313 17.30 -27.58 -38.49
CA ILE A 313 17.00 -26.55 -37.49
C ILE A 313 17.93 -26.73 -36.29
N SER A 314 18.61 -25.65 -35.93
CA SER A 314 19.40 -25.56 -34.70
C SER A 314 18.51 -25.39 -33.46
N ILE A 315 19.08 -25.56 -32.26
CA ILE A 315 18.36 -25.32 -31.01
C ILE A 315 17.98 -23.84 -30.86
N ASP A 316 18.87 -22.93 -31.24
CA ASP A 316 18.63 -21.48 -31.08
C ASP A 316 17.52 -21.00 -32.00
N GLU A 317 17.47 -21.49 -33.25
CA GLU A 317 16.36 -21.22 -34.17
C GLU A 317 15.04 -21.77 -33.61
N ALA A 318 15.04 -22.99 -33.07
CA ALA A 318 13.86 -23.57 -32.44
C ALA A 318 13.42 -22.79 -31.17
N ARG A 319 14.36 -22.21 -30.42
CA ARG A 319 14.07 -21.33 -29.27
C ARG A 319 13.40 -20.03 -29.73
N GLU A 320 13.84 -19.45 -30.85
CA GLU A 320 13.16 -18.30 -31.47
C GLU A 320 11.74 -18.68 -31.92
N ASP A 321 11.60 -19.84 -32.56
CA ASP A 321 10.30 -20.38 -32.97
C ASP A 321 9.36 -20.57 -31.76
N ALA A 322 9.86 -21.09 -30.64
CA ALA A 322 9.09 -21.25 -29.41
C ALA A 322 8.59 -19.92 -28.83
N ARG A 323 9.43 -18.87 -28.85
CA ARG A 323 9.03 -17.51 -28.44
C ARG A 323 7.96 -16.94 -29.35
N CYS A 324 8.11 -17.12 -30.66
CA CYS A 324 7.13 -16.67 -31.65
C CYS A 324 5.78 -17.38 -31.49
N ALA A 325 5.80 -18.71 -31.32
CA ALA A 325 4.61 -19.52 -31.05
C ALA A 325 3.90 -19.08 -29.76
N LEU A 326 4.65 -18.80 -28.68
CA LEU A 326 4.06 -18.29 -27.45
C LEU A 326 3.41 -16.92 -27.63
N LEU A 327 4.04 -15.98 -28.35
CA LEU A 327 3.43 -14.67 -28.63
C LEU A 327 2.10 -14.80 -29.39
N ASN A 328 2.02 -15.73 -30.34
CA ASN A 328 0.77 -16.06 -31.02
C ASN A 328 -0.28 -16.62 -30.04
N GLY A 329 0.14 -17.42 -29.05
CA GLY A 329 -0.74 -17.93 -27.99
C GLY A 329 -1.26 -16.83 -27.08
N LEU A 330 -0.39 -15.89 -26.69
CA LEU A 330 -0.78 -14.71 -25.92
C LEU A 330 -1.74 -13.81 -26.70
N ALA A 331 -1.60 -13.69 -28.03
CA ALA A 331 -2.54 -12.96 -28.87
C ALA A 331 -3.95 -13.60 -28.88
N GLN A 332 -4.03 -14.94 -28.93
CA GLN A 332 -5.32 -15.65 -28.78
C GLN A 332 -5.93 -15.43 -27.40
N LEU A 333 -5.09 -15.48 -26.36
CA LEU A 333 -5.52 -15.24 -24.98
C LEU A 333 -6.05 -13.81 -24.83
N GLU A 334 -5.35 -12.81 -25.35
CA GLU A 334 -5.78 -11.41 -25.34
C GLU A 334 -7.13 -11.22 -26.03
N LYS A 335 -7.28 -11.80 -27.23
CA LYS A 335 -8.53 -11.76 -28.00
C LYS A 335 -9.70 -12.38 -27.23
N CYS A 336 -9.45 -13.46 -26.49
CA CYS A 336 -10.47 -14.15 -25.69
C CYS A 336 -10.84 -13.38 -24.42
N THR A 337 -9.89 -12.71 -23.77
CA THR A 337 -10.09 -12.04 -22.48
C THR A 337 -10.39 -10.55 -22.58
N GLY A 338 -10.18 -9.94 -23.75
CA GLY A 338 -10.27 -8.49 -23.93
C GLY A 338 -9.11 -7.72 -23.30
N GLY A 339 -7.99 -8.40 -23.01
CA GLY A 339 -6.78 -7.81 -22.43
C GLY A 339 -6.00 -8.78 -21.56
N LEU A 340 -4.67 -8.72 -21.64
CA LEU A 340 -3.77 -9.63 -20.90
C LEU A 340 -3.53 -9.22 -19.45
N ASP A 341 -3.90 -7.99 -19.05
CA ASP A 341 -3.88 -7.57 -17.65
C ASP A 341 -4.91 -8.33 -16.78
N ARG A 342 -5.82 -9.11 -17.39
CA ARG A 342 -6.79 -9.97 -16.70
C ARG A 342 -6.26 -11.35 -16.35
N VAL A 343 -5.07 -11.72 -16.81
CA VAL A 343 -4.45 -13.02 -16.55
C VAL A 343 -3.91 -13.05 -15.13
N THR A 344 -4.33 -14.05 -14.35
CA THR A 344 -3.95 -14.23 -12.94
C THR A 344 -2.99 -15.41 -12.73
N GLY A 345 -2.67 -16.16 -13.79
CA GLY A 345 -1.79 -17.33 -13.70
C GLY A 345 -1.77 -18.20 -14.95
N PHE A 346 -0.86 -19.16 -14.98
CA PHE A 346 -0.78 -20.19 -16.02
C PHE A 346 -0.96 -21.58 -15.42
N VAL A 347 -1.88 -22.35 -15.96
CA VAL A 347 -2.14 -23.73 -15.52
C VAL A 347 -1.12 -24.67 -16.16
N ARG A 348 -0.93 -24.55 -17.47
CA ARG A 348 -0.13 -25.48 -18.27
C ARG A 348 0.52 -24.80 -19.46
N LEU A 349 1.75 -25.20 -19.76
CA LEU A 349 2.45 -24.95 -21.03
C LEU A 349 2.88 -26.29 -21.63
N ALA A 350 2.44 -26.60 -22.85
CA ALA A 350 2.88 -27.78 -23.58
C ALA A 350 3.68 -27.34 -24.81
N GLY A 351 4.89 -27.88 -24.94
CA GLY A 351 5.74 -27.65 -26.10
C GLY A 351 6.00 -28.94 -26.86
N TYR A 352 5.76 -28.88 -28.16
CA TYR A 352 5.98 -29.97 -29.10
C TYR A 352 7.09 -29.52 -30.06
N VAL A 353 8.13 -30.33 -30.19
CA VAL A 353 9.29 -30.01 -31.02
C VAL A 353 9.40 -31.06 -32.13
N SER A 354 9.32 -30.63 -33.39
CA SER A 354 9.66 -31.52 -34.51
C SER A 354 11.16 -31.82 -34.46
N ALA A 355 11.52 -33.05 -34.13
CA ALA A 355 12.92 -33.43 -33.91
C ALA A 355 13.21 -34.85 -34.39
N THR A 356 14.48 -35.14 -34.66
CA THR A 356 14.92 -36.52 -34.96
C THR A 356 14.75 -37.42 -33.74
N ALA A 357 14.61 -38.74 -33.98
CA ALA A 357 14.36 -39.72 -32.92
C ALA A 357 15.42 -39.75 -31.80
N GLY A 358 16.66 -39.35 -32.10
CA GLY A 358 17.76 -39.32 -31.11
C GLY A 358 17.90 -38.00 -30.35
N PHE A 359 17.11 -36.97 -30.68
CA PHE A 359 17.24 -35.67 -30.02
C PHE A 359 16.46 -35.65 -28.70
N THR A 360 17.12 -35.29 -27.59
CA THR A 360 16.56 -35.37 -26.23
C THR A 360 16.45 -34.02 -25.51
N ARG A 361 16.91 -32.93 -26.14
CA ARG A 361 17.01 -31.60 -25.51
C ARG A 361 15.77 -30.73 -25.74
N HIS A 362 14.58 -31.32 -25.86
CA HIS A 362 13.34 -30.56 -26.10
C HIS A 362 13.06 -29.52 -25.01
N GLY A 363 13.36 -29.85 -23.74
CA GLY A 363 13.22 -28.93 -22.62
C GLY A 363 13.94 -27.60 -22.85
N GLN A 364 15.18 -27.64 -23.37
CA GLN A 364 15.97 -26.44 -23.67
C GLN A 364 15.31 -25.54 -24.72
N ILE A 365 14.48 -26.09 -25.61
CA ILE A 365 13.75 -25.30 -26.61
C ILE A 365 12.51 -24.65 -25.98
N VAL A 366 11.74 -25.44 -25.22
CA VAL A 366 10.51 -24.98 -24.56
C VAL A 366 10.80 -24.00 -23.42
N ASP A 367 12.00 -24.06 -22.82
CA ASP A 367 12.48 -23.07 -21.85
C ASP A 367 12.36 -21.64 -22.39
N ALA A 368 12.59 -21.40 -23.69
CA ALA A 368 12.49 -20.08 -24.28
C ALA A 368 11.07 -19.47 -24.19
N ALA A 369 10.03 -20.32 -24.23
CA ALA A 369 8.65 -19.90 -23.97
C ALA A 369 8.41 -19.66 -22.48
N SER A 370 8.89 -20.56 -21.60
CA SER A 370 8.78 -20.38 -20.15
C SER A 370 9.48 -19.10 -19.65
N GLU A 371 10.68 -18.80 -20.18
CA GLU A 371 11.45 -17.58 -19.90
C GLU A 371 10.67 -16.33 -20.35
N LEU A 372 10.09 -16.36 -21.55
CA LEU A 372 9.29 -15.22 -22.04
C LEU A 372 8.03 -15.00 -21.19
N LEU A 373 7.36 -16.07 -20.72
CA LEU A 373 6.26 -15.93 -19.76
C LEU A 373 6.72 -15.29 -18.46
N ARG A 374 7.89 -15.68 -17.93
CA ARG A 374 8.48 -15.08 -16.72
C ARG A 374 8.74 -13.60 -16.90
N ASP A 375 9.30 -13.21 -18.05
CA ASP A 375 9.61 -11.81 -18.32
C ASP A 375 8.33 -10.96 -18.50
N LEU A 376 7.26 -11.54 -19.06
CA LEU A 376 5.99 -10.85 -19.30
C LEU A 376 5.00 -10.90 -18.12
N PHE A 377 5.11 -11.88 -17.22
CA PHE A 377 4.21 -12.11 -16.08
C PHE A 377 4.98 -12.50 -14.81
N PRO A 378 5.84 -11.61 -14.27
CA PRO A 378 6.81 -11.96 -13.21
C PRO A 378 6.17 -12.53 -11.94
N ASP A 379 4.94 -12.14 -11.63
CA ASP A 379 4.25 -12.56 -10.41
C ASP A 379 3.44 -13.86 -10.59
N HIS A 380 3.19 -14.28 -11.84
CA HIS A 380 2.18 -15.30 -12.17
C HIS A 380 2.60 -16.31 -13.26
N TRP A 381 3.87 -16.30 -13.69
CA TRP A 381 4.37 -17.10 -14.82
C TRP A 381 4.45 -18.61 -14.61
N MET A 382 4.46 -19.07 -13.34
CA MET A 382 4.63 -20.49 -13.02
C MET A 382 3.51 -21.33 -13.64
N HIS A 383 3.88 -22.50 -14.18
CA HIS A 383 2.98 -23.41 -14.89
C HIS A 383 3.44 -24.86 -14.77
N ALA A 384 2.51 -25.81 -14.85
CA ALA A 384 2.86 -27.20 -15.15
C ALA A 384 3.34 -27.31 -16.60
N ARG A 385 4.29 -28.21 -16.90
CA ARG A 385 4.93 -28.26 -18.22
C ARG A 385 5.05 -29.65 -18.82
N VAL A 386 4.90 -29.73 -20.14
CA VAL A 386 5.34 -30.86 -20.99
C VAL A 386 6.23 -30.33 -22.11
N ALA A 387 7.33 -31.03 -22.39
CA ALA A 387 8.23 -30.74 -23.51
C ALA A 387 8.63 -32.05 -24.19
N ILE A 388 8.08 -32.32 -25.39
CA ILE A 388 8.28 -33.60 -26.07
C ILE A 388 8.65 -33.43 -27.55
N GLY A 389 9.32 -34.45 -28.08
CA GLY A 389 9.64 -34.56 -29.50
C GLY A 389 8.51 -35.23 -30.26
N VAL A 390 8.26 -34.75 -31.48
CA VAL A 390 7.30 -35.33 -32.43
C VAL A 390 7.95 -35.49 -33.80
N SER A 391 7.44 -36.42 -34.61
CA SER A 391 8.00 -36.68 -35.95
C SER A 391 7.70 -35.54 -36.94
N SER A 392 6.58 -34.85 -36.78
CA SER A 392 6.16 -33.71 -37.61
C SER A 392 5.16 -32.83 -36.86
N LEU A 393 5.02 -31.59 -37.31
CA LEU A 393 4.05 -30.61 -36.82
C LEU A 393 3.28 -30.01 -38.01
N PRO A 394 2.09 -29.41 -37.77
CA PRO A 394 1.33 -28.73 -38.80
C PRO A 394 2.19 -27.73 -39.59
N ARG A 395 2.01 -27.70 -40.92
CA ARG A 395 2.76 -26.81 -41.84
C ARG A 395 4.29 -27.03 -41.84
N GLY A 396 4.78 -28.14 -41.27
CA GLY A 396 6.21 -28.48 -41.26
C GLY A 396 7.07 -27.59 -40.37
N VAL A 397 6.47 -26.94 -39.38
CA VAL A 397 7.18 -26.04 -38.46
C VAL A 397 8.05 -26.80 -37.44
N PRO A 398 9.07 -26.17 -36.85
CA PRO A 398 9.93 -26.83 -35.88
C PRO A 398 9.32 -26.93 -34.48
N VAL A 399 8.44 -26.00 -34.09
CA VAL A 399 7.87 -25.91 -32.74
C VAL A 399 6.38 -25.57 -32.76
N GLU A 400 5.62 -26.13 -31.83
CA GLU A 400 4.25 -25.75 -31.49
C GLU A 400 4.11 -25.58 -29.97
N ILE A 401 3.43 -24.51 -29.54
CA ILE A 401 3.18 -24.18 -28.12
C ILE A 401 1.68 -24.12 -27.85
N GLU A 402 1.23 -24.81 -26.82
CA GLU A 402 -0.14 -24.75 -26.29
C GLU A 402 -0.10 -24.27 -24.84
N LEU A 403 -1.10 -23.49 -24.40
CA LEU A 403 -1.18 -23.05 -23.02
C LEU A 403 -2.61 -22.95 -22.48
N SER A 404 -2.74 -23.08 -21.17
CA SER A 404 -3.96 -22.71 -20.43
C SER A 404 -3.60 -21.71 -19.34
N ALA A 405 -4.42 -20.67 -19.17
CA ALA A 405 -4.24 -19.59 -18.21
C ALA A 405 -5.45 -19.45 -17.28
N THR A 406 -5.23 -18.96 -16.07
CA THR A 406 -6.31 -18.46 -15.21
C THR A 406 -6.50 -16.97 -15.41
N VAL A 407 -7.74 -16.50 -15.34
CA VAL A 407 -8.12 -15.11 -15.52
C VAL A 407 -9.09 -14.68 -14.42
N MET A 408 -9.15 -13.37 -14.16
CA MET A 408 -10.12 -12.79 -13.23
C MET A 408 -11.56 -13.21 -13.58
N GLU A 409 -12.40 -13.38 -12.56
CA GLU A 409 -13.84 -13.56 -12.76
C GLU A 409 -14.46 -12.33 -13.44
N ASP A 410 -15.45 -12.57 -14.29
CA ASP A 410 -16.26 -11.47 -14.81
C ASP A 410 -17.20 -11.01 -13.69
N ARG A 411 -17.07 -9.73 -13.32
CA ARG A 411 -17.90 -9.10 -12.28
C ARG A 411 -19.34 -8.91 -12.74
#